data_AF-A0A954HXD9-F1
#
_entry.id   AF-A0A954HXD9-F1
#
_cell.length_a   1.000
_cell.length_b   1.000
_cell.length_c   1.000
_cell.angle_alpha   90.00
_cell.angle_beta   90.00
_cell.angle_gamma   90.00
#
_symmetry.space_group_name_H-M   'P 1'
#
loop_
_entity.id
_entity.type
_entity.pdbx_description
1 polymer ?
#
loop_
_entity_poly.entity_id
_entity_poly.type
_entity_poly.pdbx_seq_one_letter_code
_entity_poly.pdbx_strand_id
1 'polypeptide(L)' 'MPLSRDSLERQLSEAKRHRDACADRLKQAGKAEKELRKQPAWRNADAICRQLTRRLRAVSAKEKLQADKASRSGGEEQA' A
#
# COMPACT_ATOMS: atom_id res chain seq x y z
N MET A 1 18.49 1.01 2.03
CA MET A 1 17.71 2.00 1.25
C MET A 1 16.40 2.27 1.97
N PRO A 2 16.14 3.48 2.50
CA PRO A 2 14.82 3.82 3.03
C PRO A 2 13.79 3.72 1.89
N LEU A 3 12.70 3.00 2.14
CA LEU A 3 11.59 2.90 1.19
C LEU A 3 10.86 4.25 1.12
N SER A 4 11.18 5.06 0.11
CA SER A 4 10.49 6.31 -0.17
C SER A 4 9.01 6.07 -0.47
N ARG A 5 8.16 7.06 -0.18
CA ARG A 5 6.72 7.01 -0.48
C ARG A 5 6.45 6.63 -1.94
N ASP A 6 7.14 7.27 -2.87
CA ASP A 6 7.05 7.00 -4.32
C ASP A 6 7.34 5.53 -4.66
N SER A 7 8.36 4.95 -4.02
CA SER A 7 8.71 3.53 -4.20
C SER A 7 7.62 2.60 -3.67
N LEU A 8 7.02 2.92 -2.52
CA LEU A 8 5.89 2.15 -1.97
C LEU A 8 4.63 2.26 -2.84
N GLU A 9 4.39 3.41 -3.47
CA GLU A 9 3.27 3.62 -4.40
C GLU A 9 3.45 2.81 -5.69
N ARG A 10 4.67 2.80 -6.26
CA ARG A 10 5.01 1.95 -7.41
C ARG A 10 4.83 0.47 -7.08
N GLN A 11 5.39 0.01 -5.97
CA GLN A 11 5.23 -1.36 -5.50
C GLN A 11 3.76 -1.73 -5.28
N LEU A 12 2.95 -0.81 -4.73
CA LEU A 12 1.51 -1.04 -4.54
C LEU A 12 0.79 -1.15 -5.88
N SER A 13 1.14 -0.32 -6.86
CA SER A 13 0.58 -0.37 -8.21
C SER A 13 0.88 -1.72 -8.89
N GLU A 14 2.13 -2.18 -8.81
CA GLU A 14 2.54 -3.48 -9.33
C GLU A 14 1.84 -4.64 -8.61
N ALA A 15 1.76 -4.59 -7.28
CA ALA A 15 1.08 -5.61 -6.48
C ALA A 15 -0.42 -5.70 -6.82
N LYS A 16 -1.07 -4.55 -7.05
CA LYS A 16 -2.48 -4.50 -7.50
C LYS A 16 -2.64 -5.14 -8.87
N ARG A 17 -1.79 -4.77 -9.85
CA ARG A 17 -1.79 -5.39 -11.19
C ARG A 17 -1.62 -6.91 -11.11
N HIS A 18 -0.72 -7.39 -10.25
CA HIS A 18 -0.53 -8.83 -10.06
C HIS A 18 -1.76 -9.51 -9.43
N ARG A 19 -2.38 -8.89 -8.42
CA ARG A 19 -3.62 -9.39 -7.81
C ARG A 19 -4.75 -9.47 -8.83
N ASP A 20 -4.90 -8.43 -9.63
CA ASP A 20 -5.97 -8.32 -10.63
C ASP A 20 -5.74 -9.34 -11.77
N ALA A 21 -4.50 -9.50 -12.25
CA ALA A 21 -4.15 -10.56 -13.20
C ALA A 21 -4.41 -11.97 -12.64
N CYS A 22 -4.17 -12.19 -11.34
CA CYS A 22 -4.49 -13.46 -10.69
C CYS A 22 -6.01 -13.69 -10.64
N ALA A 23 -6.79 -12.64 -10.34
CA ALA A 23 -8.24 -12.70 -10.39
C ALA A 23 -8.77 -12.99 -11.80
N ASP A 24 -8.21 -12.34 -12.83
CA ASP A 24 -8.60 -12.56 -14.23
C ASP A 24 -8.30 -13.98 -14.69
N ARG A 25 -7.12 -14.52 -14.37
CA ARG A 25 -6.78 -15.93 -14.67
C ARG A 25 -7.76 -16.90 -14.01
N LEU A 26 -8.13 -16.65 -12.76
CA LEU A 26 -9.09 -17.48 -12.04
C LEU A 26 -10.50 -17.36 -12.63
N LYS A 27 -10.90 -16.16 -13.05
CA LYS A 27 -12.17 -15.91 -13.75
C LYS A 27 -12.22 -16.62 -15.10
N GLN A 28 -11.13 -16.61 -15.87
CA GLN A 28 -10.98 -17.37 -17.11
C GLN A 28 -11.07 -18.88 -16.88
N ALA A 29 -10.58 -19.37 -15.73
CA ALA A 29 -10.74 -20.75 -15.30
C ALA A 29 -12.16 -21.07 -14.76
N GLY A 30 -13.13 -20.17 -14.94
CA GLY A 30 -14.53 -20.36 -14.53
C GLY A 30 -14.78 -20.18 -13.03
N LYS A 31 -13.81 -19.63 -12.26
CA LYS A 31 -13.99 -19.40 -10.83
C LYS A 31 -14.76 -18.10 -10.58
N ALA A 32 -15.79 -18.20 -9.76
CA ALA A 32 -16.53 -17.04 -9.28
C ALA A 32 -15.67 -16.17 -8.36
N GLU A 33 -16.00 -14.88 -8.26
CA GLU A 33 -15.25 -13.93 -7.43
C GLU A 33 -15.18 -14.33 -5.94
N LYS A 34 -16.23 -14.99 -5.44
CA LYS A 34 -16.29 -15.56 -4.08
C LYS A 34 -15.26 -16.68 -3.85
N GLU A 35 -14.88 -17.40 -4.91
CA GLU A 35 -13.87 -18.47 -4.85
C GLU A 35 -12.44 -17.90 -4.81
N LEU A 36 -12.21 -16.67 -5.29
CA LEU A 36 -10.89 -16.02 -5.26
C LEU A 36 -10.34 -15.95 -3.83
N ARG A 37 -11.21 -15.70 -2.86
CA ARG A 37 -10.85 -15.65 -1.43
C ARG A 37 -10.38 -16.99 -0.87
N LYS A 38 -10.68 -18.10 -1.55
CA LYS A 38 -10.18 -19.44 -1.19
C LYS A 38 -8.85 -19.76 -1.86
N GLN A 39 -8.47 -19.02 -2.91
CA GLN A 39 -7.26 -19.29 -3.67
C GLN A 39 -6.03 -18.72 -2.96
N PRO A 40 -5.04 -19.56 -2.61
CA PRO A 40 -3.85 -19.10 -1.88
C PRO A 40 -3.07 -18.01 -2.63
N ALA A 41 -2.93 -18.14 -3.95
CA ALA A 41 -2.24 -17.19 -4.80
C ALA A 41 -2.88 -15.79 -4.75
N TRP A 42 -4.22 -15.73 -4.86
CA TRP A 42 -4.95 -14.47 -4.79
C TRP A 42 -4.89 -13.86 -3.38
N ARG A 43 -5.02 -14.68 -2.33
CA ARG A 43 -4.88 -14.22 -0.93
C ARG A 43 -3.50 -13.63 -0.64
N ASN A 44 -2.44 -14.27 -1.15
CA ASN A 44 -1.08 -13.77 -0.98
C ASN A 44 -0.89 -12.42 -1.69
N ALA A 45 -1.37 -12.30 -2.93
CA ALA A 45 -1.33 -11.04 -3.66
C ALA A 45 -2.13 -9.92 -2.95
N ASP A 46 -3.30 -10.23 -2.42
CA ASP A 46 -4.10 -9.28 -1.62
C ASP A 46 -3.41 -8.90 -0.31
N ALA A 47 -2.78 -9.85 0.38
CA ALA A 47 -2.03 -9.59 1.61
C ALA A 47 -0.84 -8.64 1.37
N ILE A 48 -0.12 -8.80 0.26
CA ILE A 48 0.97 -7.90 -0.16
C ILE A 48 0.41 -6.49 -0.41
N CYS A 49 -0.71 -6.36 -1.13
CA CYS A 49 -1.37 -5.07 -1.35
C CYS A 49 -1.73 -4.38 -0.03
N ARG A 50 -2.28 -5.13 0.94
CA ARG A 50 -2.63 -4.61 2.27
C ARG A 50 -1.39 -4.18 3.04
N GLN A 51 -0.31 -4.96 2.99
CA GLN A 51 0.94 -4.64 3.67
C GLN A 51 1.56 -3.35 3.12
N LEU A 52 1.64 -3.20 1.80
CA LEU A 52 2.14 -1.98 1.15
C LEU A 52 1.26 -0.77 1.46
N THR A 53 -0.07 -0.93 1.46
CA THR A 53 -1.00 0.12 1.85
C THR A 53 -0.78 0.57 3.30
N ARG A 54 -0.57 -0.37 4.23
CA ARG A 54 -0.27 -0.06 5.63
C ARG A 54 1.06 0.69 5.77
N ARG A 55 2.09 0.26 5.05
CA ARG A 55 3.40 0.94 5.02
C ARG A 55 3.26 2.36 4.48
N LEU A 56 2.51 2.56 3.41
CA LEU A 56 2.26 3.88 2.83
C LEU A 56 1.58 4.81 3.85
N ARG A 57 0.52 4.33 4.51
CA ARG A 57 -0.16 5.08 5.58
C ARG A 57 0.78 5.46 6.72
N ALA A 58 1.66 4.55 7.13
CA ALA A 58 2.65 4.81 8.16
C ALA A 58 3.68 5.87 7.73
N VAL A 59 4.13 5.84 6.47
CA VAL A 59 5.02 6.88 5.90
C VAL A 59 4.29 8.22 5.87
N SER A 60 3.08 8.29 5.34
CA SER A 60 2.29 9.54 5.32
C SER A 60 2.01 10.10 6.71
N ALA A 61 1.77 9.23 7.70
CA ALA A 61 1.62 9.66 9.10
C ALA A 61 2.92 10.26 9.66
N LYS A 62 4.08 9.66 9.36
CA LYS A 62 5.39 10.20 9.75
C LYS A 62 5.68 11.55 9.06
N GLU A 63 5.39 11.66 7.77
CA GLU A 63 5.52 12.93 7.02
C GLU A 63 4.67 14.02 7.65
N LYS A 64 3.41 13.72 8.00
CA LYS A 64 2.52 14.66 8.67
C LYS A 64 3.05 15.09 10.04
N LEU A 65 3.56 14.15 10.85
CA LEU A 65 4.15 14.46 12.15
C LEU A 65 5.41 15.32 12.02
N GLN A 66 6.23 15.09 10.99
CA GLN A 66 7.41 15.93 10.72
C GLN A 66 7.01 17.33 10.29
N ALA A 67 6.01 17.47 9.42
CA ALA A 67 5.46 18.76 9.02
C ALA A 67 4.88 19.52 10.23
N ASP A 68 4.08 18.86 11.06
CA ASP A 68 3.50 19.46 12.27
C ASP A 68 4.58 19.88 13.29
N LYS A 69 5.65 19.08 13.47
CA LYS A 69 6.81 19.47 14.28
C LYS A 69 7.53 20.68 13.71
N ALA A 70 7.79 20.71 12.40
CA ALA A 70 8.44 21.84 11.74
C ALA A 70 7.61 23.13 11.88
N SER A 71 6.27 23.03 11.79
CA SER A 71 5.37 24.16 12.02
C SER A 71 5.37 24.64 13.47
N ARG A 72 5.63 23.77 14.46
CA ARG A 72 5.72 24.15 15.88
C ARG A 72 7.08 24.75 16.23
N SER A 73 8.17 24.19 15.74
CA SER A 73 9.52 24.73 15.97
C SER A 73 9.79 26.04 15.23
N GLY A 74 9.00 26.38 14.20
CA GLY A 74 9.05 27.68 13.53
C GLY A 74 8.28 28.81 14.26
N GLY A 75 7.62 28.50 15.38
CA GLY A 75 6.85 29.47 16.18
C GLY A 75 7.56 29.96 17.45
N GLU A 76 8.73 29.42 17.79
CA GLU A 76 9.47 29.75 19.03
C GLU A 76 10.64 30.73 18.82
N GLU A 77 10.78 31.34 17.63
CA GLU A 77 11.85 32.33 17.35
C GLU A 77 11.30 33.75 17.07
N GLN A 78 10.15 34.09 17.64
CA GLN A 78 9.65 35.49 17.74
C GLN A 78 8.82 35.68 19.02
N ALA A 79 9.48 35.77 20.17
CA ALA A 79 8.94 36.40 21.39
C ALA A 79 10.09 36.91 22.27
#